data_AF-A0AAW2Q2C5-F1
#
_entry.id   AF-A0AAW2Q2C5-F1
#
_cell.length_a   1.000
_cell.length_b   1.000
_cell.length_c   1.000
_cell.angle_alpha   90.00
_cell.angle_beta   90.00
_cell.angle_gamma   90.00
#
_symmetry.space_group_name_H-M   'P 1'
#
loop_
_entity.id
_entity.type
_entity.pdbx_description
1 polymer ?
#
loop_
_entity_poly.entity_id
_entity_poly.type
_entity_poly.pdbx_seq_one_letter_code
_entity_poly.pdbx_strand_id
1 'polypeptide(L)'
;MDYSNTAVTLFRDLGGVELLVHRLQIEVHRVIDFAGSNDNSMVIGECSKNNGDQLYIQKRLVRVLLKALGSATYATNSTRSQNSYDVSLTPTLLMIFSNKEKFGGEIYSSAVTLMSEMIHKDPTCFNILYDLGLPTAFLSSVVAGVLPSPKAITCIPNGLGAICLNSKGLEAVRDSSALRFIVDIFTDRKYVMAMNEGIVPLANAVEELLRHVSSLRGAGVDLIIEIINKTAWEH
;
A
#
# COMPACT_ATOMS: atom_id res chain seq x y z
N MET A 1 -12.99 -11.68 9.83
CA MET A 1 -14.05 -11.41 10.84
C MET A 1 -15.38 -11.42 10.10
N ASP A 2 -15.67 -12.52 9.39
CA ASP A 2 -16.57 -12.41 8.23
C ASP A 2 -18.02 -12.79 8.55
N TYR A 3 -18.33 -12.99 9.85
CA TYR A 3 -19.60 -13.62 10.26
C TYR A 3 -20.34 -12.96 11.43
N SER A 4 -20.02 -11.73 11.83
CA SER A 4 -20.94 -10.96 12.69
C SER A 4 -20.77 -9.45 12.52
N ASN A 5 -21.64 -8.86 11.70
CA ASN A 5 -21.80 -7.40 11.59
C ASN A 5 -22.07 -6.78 12.97
N THR A 6 -22.75 -7.51 13.86
CA THR A 6 -23.00 -7.12 15.26
C THR A 6 -21.73 -6.99 16.09
N ALA A 7 -20.75 -7.88 15.94
CA ALA A 7 -19.48 -7.79 16.68
C ALA A 7 -18.62 -6.62 16.20
N VAL A 8 -18.61 -6.37 14.89
CA VAL A 8 -17.86 -5.25 14.29
C VAL A 8 -18.45 -3.90 14.70
N THR A 9 -19.78 -3.79 14.66
CA THR A 9 -20.49 -2.58 15.11
C THR A 9 -20.27 -2.33 16.60
N LEU A 10 -20.41 -3.35 17.46
CA LEU A 10 -20.12 -3.21 18.90
C LEU A 10 -18.67 -2.80 19.17
N PHE A 11 -17.70 -3.41 18.48
CA PHE A 11 -16.28 -3.05 18.64
C PHE A 11 -16.03 -1.58 18.31
N ARG A 12 -16.64 -1.07 17.25
CA ARG A 12 -16.55 0.35 16.86
C ARG A 12 -17.24 1.25 17.88
N ASP A 13 -18.46 0.91 18.30
CA ASP A 13 -19.25 1.73 19.22
C ASP A 13 -18.56 1.85 20.60
N LEU A 14 -17.67 0.92 20.94
CA LEU A 14 -16.79 0.96 22.11
C LEU A 14 -15.45 1.68 21.89
N GLY A 15 -15.25 2.38 20.76
CA GLY A 15 -14.02 3.11 20.44
C GLY A 15 -12.87 2.22 19.95
N GLY A 16 -13.17 1.01 19.46
CA GLY A 16 -12.16 0.06 19.03
C GLY A 16 -11.34 0.51 17.83
N VAL A 17 -11.91 1.32 16.93
CA VAL A 17 -11.22 1.82 15.73
C VAL A 17 -10.11 2.81 16.12
N GLU A 18 -10.40 3.73 17.04
CA GLU A 18 -9.47 4.70 17.60
C GLU A 18 -8.29 4.00 18.26
N LEU A 19 -8.57 2.94 19.03
CA LEU A 19 -7.53 2.12 19.66
C LEU A 19 -6.64 1.42 18.63
N LEU A 20 -7.22 0.92 17.53
CA LEU A 20 -6.45 0.32 16.44
C LEU A 20 -5.57 1.36 15.75
N VAL A 21 -6.10 2.55 15.43
CA VAL A 21 -5.34 3.65 14.80
C VAL A 21 -4.20 4.09 15.70
N HIS A 22 -4.48 4.36 16.97
CA HIS A 22 -3.47 4.78 17.95
C HIS A 22 -2.39 3.71 18.13
N ARG A 23 -2.77 2.42 18.19
CA ARG A 23 -1.79 1.35 18.30
C ARG A 23 -0.96 1.21 17.02
N LEU A 24 -1.58 1.36 15.86
CA LEU A 24 -0.88 1.31 14.57
C LEU A 24 0.17 2.43 14.49
N GLN A 25 -0.19 3.66 14.87
CA GLN A 25 0.73 4.79 14.94
C GLN A 25 1.97 4.45 15.79
N ILE A 26 1.78 3.92 17.00
CA ILE A 26 2.89 3.54 17.88
C ILE A 26 3.82 2.51 17.22
N GLU A 27 3.27 1.45 16.64
CA GLU A 27 4.09 0.39 16.06
C GLU A 27 4.81 0.83 14.77
N VAL A 28 4.19 1.69 13.96
CA VAL A 28 4.84 2.26 12.77
C VAL A 28 6.04 3.12 13.17
N HIS A 29 5.93 3.96 14.19
CA HIS A 29 7.06 4.74 14.70
C HIS A 29 8.18 3.82 15.21
N ARG A 30 7.84 2.79 16.00
CA ARG A 30 8.83 1.81 16.49
C ARG A 30 9.60 1.12 15.35
N VAL A 31 8.92 0.70 14.28
CA VAL A 31 9.59 0.08 13.12
C VAL A 31 10.56 1.06 12.44
N ILE A 32 10.19 2.34 12.36
CA ILE A 32 11.02 3.38 11.72
C ILE A 32 12.25 3.72 12.58
N ASP A 33 12.05 3.92 13.89
CA ASP A 33 13.08 4.29 14.86
C ASP A 33 14.11 3.16 15.05
N PHE A 34 13.61 1.91 15.08
CA PHE A 34 14.46 0.74 15.21
C PHE A 34 15.42 0.60 14.02
N ALA A 35 14.96 0.90 12.81
CA ALA A 35 15.82 0.87 11.63
C ALA A 35 16.83 2.03 11.59
N GLY A 36 16.57 3.16 12.25
CA GLY A 36 17.51 4.29 12.32
C GLY A 36 18.62 4.14 13.36
N SER A 37 18.45 3.27 14.35
CA SER A 37 19.43 3.05 15.43
C SER A 37 20.62 2.16 15.03
N ASN A 38 20.52 1.41 13.93
CA ASN A 38 21.58 0.49 13.49
C ASN A 38 22.76 1.16 12.79
N ASP A 39 22.64 2.43 12.36
CA ASP A 39 23.71 3.14 11.64
C ASP A 39 24.74 3.79 12.56
N ASN A 40 24.52 3.85 13.89
CA ASN A 40 25.34 4.67 14.80
C ASN A 40 25.92 3.94 16.04
N SER A 41 25.86 2.62 16.16
CA SER A 41 26.29 1.94 17.40
C SER A 41 27.11 0.67 17.18
N MET A 42 28.43 0.81 17.26
CA MET A 42 29.37 -0.28 17.51
C MET A 42 29.17 -0.79 18.95
N VAL A 43 28.32 -1.80 19.15
CA VAL A 43 28.22 -2.50 20.45
C VAL A 43 28.45 -4.00 20.26
N ILE A 44 29.38 -4.48 21.07
CA ILE A 44 29.98 -5.81 21.12
C ILE A 44 28.93 -6.88 21.45
N GLY A 45 29.01 -7.98 20.70
CA GLY A 45 28.61 -9.36 21.01
C GLY A 45 27.51 -9.61 22.03
N GLU A 46 26.34 -10.03 21.52
CA GLU A 46 25.35 -10.99 22.09
C GLU A 46 23.85 -10.59 21.92
N CYS A 47 23.54 -9.37 21.46
CA CYS A 47 22.14 -8.85 21.41
C CYS A 47 21.41 -8.97 20.04
N SER A 48 22.00 -9.56 19.01
CA SER A 48 21.44 -9.52 17.64
C SER A 48 20.16 -10.35 17.46
N LYS A 49 19.99 -11.46 18.18
CA LYS A 49 18.83 -12.37 18.01
C LYS A 49 17.52 -11.80 18.57
N ASN A 50 17.53 -11.23 19.77
CA ASN A 50 16.32 -10.63 20.39
C ASN A 50 15.76 -9.45 19.60
N ASN A 51 16.65 -8.70 18.95
CA ASN A 51 16.33 -7.47 18.23
C ASN A 51 15.60 -7.77 16.90
N GLY A 52 16.04 -8.79 16.16
CA GLY A 52 15.35 -9.23 14.93
C GLY A 52 13.96 -9.81 15.19
N ASP A 53 13.83 -10.63 16.25
CA ASP A 53 12.55 -11.26 16.63
C ASP A 53 11.52 -10.21 17.05
N GLN A 54 11.94 -9.18 17.80
CA GLN A 54 11.07 -8.08 18.21
C GLN A 54 10.56 -7.26 17.01
N LEU A 55 11.45 -6.91 16.07
CA LEU A 55 11.05 -6.19 14.86
C LEU A 55 10.08 -7.01 14.00
N TYR A 56 10.31 -8.32 13.90
CA TYR A 56 9.41 -9.22 13.20
C TYR A 56 8.01 -9.25 13.83
N ILE A 57 7.92 -9.32 15.17
CA ILE A 57 6.65 -9.25 15.90
C ILE A 57 5.94 -7.92 15.66
N GLN A 58 6.67 -6.80 15.70
CA GLN A 58 6.13 -5.47 15.44
C GLN A 58 5.56 -5.35 14.02
N LYS A 59 6.32 -5.78 13.00
CA LYS A 59 5.86 -5.81 11.61
C LYS A 59 4.61 -6.68 11.43
N ARG A 60 4.57 -7.84 12.08
CA ARG A 60 3.38 -8.70 12.07
C ARG A 60 2.18 -8.00 12.71
N LEU A 61 2.37 -7.30 13.82
CA LEU A 61 1.32 -6.52 14.47
C LEU A 61 0.83 -5.39 13.58
N VAL A 62 1.72 -4.60 12.96
CA VAL A 62 1.37 -3.55 11.99
C VAL A 62 0.48 -4.11 10.88
N ARG A 63 0.86 -5.25 10.29
CA ARG A 63 0.07 -5.92 9.24
C ARG A 63 -1.33 -6.31 9.72
N VAL A 64 -1.44 -6.87 10.93
CA VAL A 64 -2.73 -7.26 11.51
C VAL A 64 -3.60 -6.04 11.79
N LEU A 65 -3.03 -4.96 12.31
CA LEU A 65 -3.75 -3.72 12.60
C LEU A 65 -4.30 -3.07 11.32
N LEU A 66 -3.50 -3.01 10.24
CA LEU A 66 -3.96 -2.51 8.94
C LEU A 66 -5.16 -3.32 8.42
N LYS A 67 -5.09 -4.66 8.49
CA LYS A 67 -6.19 -5.54 8.06
C LYS A 67 -7.43 -5.39 8.94
N ALA A 68 -7.23 -5.29 10.26
CA ALA A 68 -8.31 -5.09 11.21
C ALA A 68 -9.04 -3.76 10.97
N LEU A 69 -8.31 -2.68 10.67
CA LEU A 69 -8.89 -1.39 10.31
C LEU A 69 -9.74 -1.47 9.03
N GLY A 70 -9.25 -2.16 7.99
CA GLY A 70 -10.02 -2.38 6.76
C GLY A 70 -11.35 -3.10 7.03
N SER A 71 -11.33 -4.16 7.84
CA SER A 71 -12.54 -4.89 8.23
C SER A 71 -13.46 -4.08 9.15
N ALA A 72 -12.92 -3.41 10.16
CA ALA A 72 -13.70 -2.67 11.17
C ALA A 72 -14.45 -1.48 10.57
N THR A 73 -13.93 -0.91 9.49
CA THR A 73 -14.54 0.22 8.76
C THR A 73 -15.43 -0.22 7.60
N TYR A 74 -15.55 -1.52 7.33
CA TYR A 74 -16.36 -2.04 6.22
C TYR A 74 -17.86 -2.04 6.51
N ALA A 75 -18.24 -2.09 7.79
CA ALA A 75 -19.64 -2.09 8.19
C ALA A 75 -20.15 -0.66 8.45
N THR A 76 -21.06 -0.18 7.60
CA THR A 76 -22.06 0.89 7.83
C THR A 76 -21.74 2.34 7.42
N ASN A 77 -22.81 3.03 7.01
CA ASN A 77 -22.90 4.29 6.25
C ASN A 77 -22.76 5.58 7.10
N SER A 78 -21.99 5.58 8.19
CA SER A 78 -21.82 6.79 9.02
C SER A 78 -20.68 7.67 8.50
N THR A 79 -20.98 8.44 7.44
CA THR A 79 -20.02 9.35 6.75
C THR A 79 -19.28 10.31 7.68
N ARG A 80 -19.90 10.71 8.81
CA ARG A 80 -19.37 11.77 9.67
C ARG A 80 -18.27 11.32 10.64
N SER A 81 -18.32 10.08 11.15
CA SER A 81 -17.24 9.52 11.98
C SER A 81 -16.09 9.00 11.11
N GLN A 82 -16.42 8.47 9.92
CA GLN A 82 -15.47 7.91 8.97
C GLN A 82 -14.39 8.91 8.53
N ASN A 83 -14.80 10.14 8.19
CA ASN A 83 -13.87 11.20 7.82
C ASN A 83 -12.86 11.56 8.93
N SER A 84 -13.24 11.48 10.20
CA SER A 84 -12.31 11.78 11.31
C SER A 84 -11.23 10.73 11.44
N TYR A 85 -11.56 9.44 11.24
CA TYR A 85 -10.59 8.36 11.31
C TYR A 85 -9.65 8.40 10.11
N ASP A 86 -10.19 8.60 8.92
CA ASP A 86 -9.42 8.65 7.69
C ASP A 86 -8.36 9.76 7.75
N VAL A 87 -8.72 10.93 8.28
CA VAL A 87 -7.78 12.02 8.55
C VAL A 87 -6.70 11.62 9.57
N SER A 88 -7.06 10.95 10.67
CA SER A 88 -6.10 10.53 11.71
C SER A 88 -5.15 9.40 11.27
N LEU A 89 -5.62 8.53 10.38
CA LEU A 89 -4.88 7.39 9.85
C LEU A 89 -3.92 7.82 8.74
N THR A 90 -4.29 8.85 7.96
CA THR A 90 -3.54 9.32 6.81
C THR A 90 -2.04 9.52 7.10
N PRO A 91 -1.62 10.28 8.13
CA PRO A 91 -0.19 10.45 8.45
C PRO A 91 0.57 9.12 8.64
N THR A 92 -0.10 8.11 9.17
CA THR A 92 0.50 6.79 9.40
C THR A 92 0.74 6.05 8.09
N LEU A 93 -0.20 6.11 7.15
CA LEU A 93 -0.04 5.53 5.81
C LEU A 93 1.06 6.25 5.01
N LEU A 94 1.14 7.59 5.12
CA LEU A 94 2.23 8.38 4.55
C LEU A 94 3.60 7.90 5.02
N MET A 95 3.75 7.67 6.33
CA MET A 95 4.99 7.15 6.90
C MET A 95 5.34 5.74 6.37
N ILE A 96 4.35 4.87 6.20
CA ILE A 96 4.55 3.53 5.63
C ILE A 96 5.01 3.62 4.17
N PHE A 97 4.34 4.43 3.35
CA PHE A 97 4.72 4.60 1.94
C PHE A 97 6.10 5.23 1.77
N SER A 98 6.45 6.21 2.61
CA SER A 98 7.74 6.90 2.60
C SER A 98 8.90 6.03 3.11
N ASN A 99 8.61 4.95 3.84
CA ASN A 99 9.60 4.04 4.42
C ASN A 99 9.34 2.58 4.01
N LYS A 100 8.80 2.35 2.82
CA LYS A 100 8.32 1.03 2.34
C LYS A 100 9.37 -0.08 2.51
N GLU A 101 10.66 0.20 2.34
CA GLU A 101 11.78 -0.73 2.51
C GLU A 101 11.88 -1.26 3.95
N LYS A 102 11.61 -0.39 4.93
CA LYS A 102 11.61 -0.78 6.35
C LYS A 102 10.45 -1.71 6.67
N PHE A 103 9.32 -1.60 5.98
CA PHE A 103 8.10 -2.36 6.27
C PHE A 103 8.00 -3.68 5.47
N GLY A 104 8.44 -3.68 4.21
CA GLY A 104 8.35 -4.84 3.33
C GLY A 104 6.99 -4.97 2.63
N GLY A 105 6.93 -5.88 1.65
CA GLY A 105 5.83 -5.94 0.68
C GLY A 105 4.46 -6.29 1.26
N GLU A 106 4.41 -7.07 2.34
CA GLU A 106 3.15 -7.47 2.99
C GLU A 106 2.44 -6.30 3.69
N ILE A 107 3.21 -5.46 4.39
CA ILE A 107 2.69 -4.27 5.06
C ILE A 107 2.35 -3.21 4.01
N TYR A 108 3.24 -3.00 3.04
CA TYR A 108 2.99 -2.10 1.92
C TYR A 108 1.68 -2.45 1.21
N SER A 109 1.48 -3.72 0.84
CA SER A 109 0.23 -4.18 0.21
C SER A 109 -0.98 -3.96 1.10
N SER A 110 -0.88 -4.19 2.41
CA SER A 110 -1.99 -3.95 3.35
C SER A 110 -2.32 -2.46 3.47
N ALA A 111 -1.31 -1.58 3.41
CA ALA A 111 -1.49 -0.13 3.40
C ALA A 111 -2.14 0.37 2.09
N VAL A 112 -1.74 -0.17 0.94
CA VAL A 112 -2.38 0.11 -0.36
C VAL A 112 -3.84 -0.34 -0.34
N THR A 113 -4.12 -1.56 0.14
CA THR A 113 -5.50 -2.05 0.27
C THR A 113 -6.34 -1.14 1.17
N LEU A 114 -5.82 -0.73 2.34
CA LEU A 114 -6.54 0.14 3.24
C LEU A 114 -6.83 1.52 2.60
N MET A 115 -5.86 2.11 1.91
CA MET A 115 -6.07 3.34 1.14
C MET A 115 -7.15 3.17 0.07
N SER A 116 -7.09 2.09 -0.73
CA SER A 116 -8.10 1.80 -1.75
C SER A 116 -9.48 1.63 -1.13
N GLU A 117 -9.58 0.95 0.01
CA GLU A 117 -10.84 0.79 0.73
C GLU A 117 -11.39 2.12 1.25
N MET A 118 -10.54 3.00 1.79
CA MET A 118 -10.96 4.35 2.23
C MET A 118 -11.59 5.12 1.07
N ILE A 119 -10.96 5.10 -0.10
CA ILE A 119 -11.46 5.76 -1.32
C ILE A 119 -12.77 5.13 -1.81
N HIS A 120 -12.87 3.79 -1.82
CA HIS A 120 -14.06 3.08 -2.31
C HIS A 120 -15.26 3.22 -1.37
N LYS A 121 -15.03 3.24 -0.04
CA LYS A 121 -16.09 3.34 0.97
C LYS A 121 -16.73 4.73 0.98
N ASP A 122 -15.94 5.78 0.82
CA ASP A 122 -16.45 7.15 0.72
C ASP A 122 -15.73 7.94 -0.39
N PRO A 123 -16.24 7.90 -1.64
CA PRO A 123 -15.65 8.68 -2.73
C PRO A 123 -15.61 10.19 -2.46
N THR A 124 -16.44 10.72 -1.55
CA THR A 124 -16.46 12.15 -1.21
C THR A 124 -15.26 12.58 -0.37
N CYS A 125 -14.63 11.65 0.35
CA CYS A 125 -13.44 11.91 1.15
C CYS A 125 -12.16 12.03 0.30
N PHE A 126 -12.21 11.66 -0.99
CA PHE A 126 -11.03 11.65 -1.87
C PHE A 126 -10.30 12.99 -1.88
N ASN A 127 -11.01 14.11 -2.01
CA ASN A 127 -10.36 15.44 -2.03
C ASN A 127 -9.60 15.72 -0.73
N ILE A 128 -10.16 15.34 0.42
CA ILE A 128 -9.49 15.50 1.72
C ILE A 128 -8.24 14.62 1.79
N LEU A 129 -8.33 13.35 1.38
CA LEU A 129 -7.19 12.44 1.33
C LEU A 129 -6.11 12.92 0.36
N TYR A 130 -6.52 13.50 -0.76
CA TYR A 130 -5.63 14.09 -1.76
C TYR A 130 -4.90 15.30 -1.20
N ASP A 131 -5.61 16.22 -0.54
CA ASP A 131 -5.03 17.41 0.09
C ASP A 131 -4.08 17.05 1.24
N LEU A 132 -4.35 15.95 1.95
CA LEU A 132 -3.44 15.37 2.95
C LEU A 132 -2.25 14.62 2.31
N GLY A 133 -2.20 14.50 0.99
CA GLY A 133 -1.09 13.91 0.24
C GLY A 133 -1.07 12.37 0.21
N LEU A 134 -2.16 11.68 0.57
CA LEU A 134 -2.19 10.22 0.63
C LEU A 134 -2.00 9.54 -0.74
N PRO A 135 -2.80 9.86 -1.78
CA PRO A 135 -2.56 9.37 -3.13
C PRO A 135 -1.16 9.72 -3.63
N THR A 136 -0.70 10.95 -3.38
CA THR A 136 0.62 11.44 -3.81
C THR A 136 1.74 10.61 -3.18
N ALA A 137 1.69 10.34 -1.88
CA ALA A 137 2.69 9.53 -1.19
C ALA A 137 2.76 8.10 -1.75
N PHE A 138 1.60 7.49 -2.05
CA PHE A 138 1.55 6.20 -2.74
C PHE A 138 2.20 6.27 -4.13
N LEU A 139 1.82 7.24 -4.98
CA LEU A 139 2.39 7.40 -6.32
C LEU A 139 3.90 7.63 -6.27
N SER A 140 4.37 8.51 -5.40
CA SER A 140 5.81 8.74 -5.17
C SER A 140 6.52 7.47 -4.73
N SER A 141 5.88 6.66 -3.87
CA SER A 141 6.46 5.38 -3.44
C SER A 141 6.56 4.36 -4.60
N VAL A 142 5.62 4.35 -5.55
CA VAL A 142 5.71 3.50 -6.74
C VAL A 142 6.81 3.99 -7.67
N VAL A 143 6.86 5.31 -7.94
CA VAL A 143 7.86 5.93 -8.82
C VAL A 143 9.29 5.75 -8.28
N ALA A 144 9.47 5.78 -6.96
CA ALA A 144 10.76 5.51 -6.32
C ALA A 144 11.19 4.04 -6.38
N GLY A 145 10.40 3.15 -7.00
CA GLY A 145 10.72 1.74 -7.20
C GLY A 145 9.91 0.80 -6.32
N VAL A 146 9.51 -0.35 -6.86
CA VAL A 146 8.64 -1.30 -6.16
C VAL A 146 9.46 -2.33 -5.39
N LEU A 147 8.98 -2.75 -4.22
CA LEU A 147 9.62 -3.82 -3.47
C LEU A 147 9.54 -5.15 -4.25
N PRO A 148 10.63 -5.95 -4.33
CA PRO A 148 10.63 -7.24 -5.01
C PRO A 148 9.88 -8.30 -4.18
N SER A 149 8.55 -8.17 -4.13
CA SER A 149 7.65 -9.03 -3.37
C SER A 149 6.36 -9.27 -4.17
N PRO A 150 5.82 -10.50 -4.22
CA PRO A 150 4.58 -10.79 -4.92
C PRO A 150 3.43 -9.87 -4.49
N LYS A 151 3.31 -9.60 -3.17
CA LYS A 151 2.26 -8.71 -2.65
C LYS A 151 2.45 -7.25 -3.05
N ALA A 152 3.69 -6.77 -3.07
CA ALA A 152 3.97 -5.38 -3.44
C ALA A 152 3.66 -5.13 -4.92
N ILE A 153 4.12 -6.00 -5.83
CA ILE A 153 3.91 -5.81 -7.27
C ILE A 153 2.43 -5.96 -7.65
N THR A 154 1.70 -6.89 -7.02
CA THR A 154 0.29 -7.18 -7.36
C THR A 154 -0.71 -6.17 -6.81
N CYS A 155 -0.37 -5.45 -5.74
CA CYS A 155 -1.30 -4.48 -5.13
C CYS A 155 -1.35 -3.13 -5.86
N ILE A 156 -0.30 -2.78 -6.60
CA ILE A 156 -0.16 -1.45 -7.21
C ILE A 156 -1.26 -1.13 -8.22
N PRO A 157 -1.61 -2.03 -9.18
CA PRO A 157 -2.69 -1.72 -10.13
C PRO A 157 -4.03 -1.42 -9.45
N ASN A 158 -4.35 -2.12 -8.36
CA ASN A 158 -5.57 -1.87 -7.59
C ASN A 158 -5.54 -0.51 -6.89
N GLY A 159 -4.37 -0.13 -6.34
CA GLY A 159 -4.15 1.20 -5.76
C GLY A 159 -4.31 2.33 -6.79
N LEU A 160 -3.72 2.16 -7.97
CA LEU A 160 -3.87 3.09 -9.10
C LEU A 160 -5.33 3.18 -9.54
N GLY A 161 -6.01 2.04 -9.66
CA GLY A 161 -7.42 1.96 -10.05
C GLY A 161 -8.33 2.74 -9.11
N ALA A 162 -8.14 2.56 -7.79
CA ALA A 162 -8.89 3.31 -6.77
C ALA A 162 -8.67 4.83 -6.89
N ILE A 163 -7.42 5.28 -7.10
CA ILE A 163 -7.11 6.71 -7.29
C ILE A 163 -7.74 7.25 -8.57
N CYS A 164 -7.75 6.47 -9.64
CA CYS A 164 -8.31 6.86 -10.94
C CYS A 164 -9.83 7.03 -10.96
N LEU A 165 -10.55 6.62 -9.91
CA LEU A 165 -12.00 6.88 -9.78
C LEU A 165 -12.32 8.37 -9.60
N ASN A 166 -11.33 9.19 -9.23
CA ASN A 166 -11.46 10.65 -9.15
C ASN A 166 -10.66 11.32 -10.28
N SER A 167 -11.18 12.43 -10.84
CA SER A 167 -10.51 13.15 -11.93
C SER A 167 -9.12 13.68 -11.56
N LYS A 168 -8.95 14.27 -10.37
CA LYS A 168 -7.63 14.74 -9.89
C LYS A 168 -6.66 13.58 -9.71
N GLY A 169 -7.16 12.46 -9.18
CA GLY A 169 -6.39 11.25 -9.02
C GLY A 169 -5.93 10.66 -10.35
N LEU A 170 -6.83 10.62 -11.34
CA LEU A 170 -6.51 10.17 -12.69
C LEU A 170 -5.45 11.05 -13.36
N GLU A 171 -5.57 12.37 -13.24
CA GLU A 171 -4.56 13.31 -13.73
C GLU A 171 -3.21 13.06 -13.04
N ALA A 172 -3.18 12.94 -11.71
CA ALA A 172 -1.96 12.63 -10.97
C ALA A 172 -1.31 11.30 -11.42
N VAL A 173 -2.10 10.26 -11.69
CA VAL A 173 -1.59 9.00 -12.23
C VAL A 173 -1.00 9.17 -13.62
N ARG A 174 -1.65 9.94 -14.50
CA ARG A 174 -1.17 10.20 -15.87
C ARG A 174 0.11 11.02 -15.91
N ASP A 175 0.19 12.02 -15.04
CA ASP A 175 1.34 12.92 -14.95
C ASP A 175 2.51 12.25 -14.20
N SER A 176 2.20 11.27 -13.35
CA SER A 176 3.22 10.43 -12.74
C SER A 176 3.80 9.41 -13.72
N SER A 177 5.05 9.02 -13.48
CA SER A 177 5.62 7.84 -14.11
C SER A 177 5.21 6.54 -13.41
N ALA A 178 4.12 6.50 -12.64
CA ALA A 178 3.78 5.34 -11.80
C ALA A 178 3.61 4.05 -12.61
N LEU A 179 2.97 4.10 -13.80
CA LEU A 179 2.81 2.93 -14.68
C LEU A 179 4.14 2.34 -15.19
N ARG A 180 5.25 3.08 -15.16
CA ARG A 180 6.58 2.57 -15.58
C ARG A 180 7.02 1.38 -14.74
N PHE A 181 6.49 1.22 -13.52
CA PHE A 181 6.78 0.06 -12.68
C PHE A 181 6.52 -1.27 -13.41
N ILE A 182 5.57 -1.31 -14.36
CA ILE A 182 5.28 -2.50 -15.15
C ILE A 182 6.50 -2.87 -16.01
N VAL A 183 7.18 -1.91 -16.61
CA VAL A 183 8.42 -2.19 -17.35
C VAL A 183 9.48 -2.71 -16.39
N ASP A 184 9.70 -2.01 -15.27
CA ASP A 184 10.75 -2.34 -14.31
C ASP A 184 10.63 -3.78 -13.78
N ILE A 185 9.42 -4.21 -13.41
CA ILE A 185 9.19 -5.55 -12.85
C ILE A 185 9.36 -6.69 -13.87
N PHE A 186 9.24 -6.41 -15.17
CA PHE A 186 9.48 -7.39 -16.23
C PHE A 186 10.93 -7.39 -16.72
N THR A 187 11.68 -6.30 -16.53
CA THR A 187 13.05 -6.16 -17.06
C THR A 187 14.15 -6.32 -16.01
N ASP A 188 13.86 -6.06 -14.72
CA ASP A 188 14.87 -6.15 -13.66
C ASP A 188 14.86 -7.54 -12.99
N ARG A 189 16.03 -8.19 -12.96
CA ARG A 189 16.25 -9.53 -12.40
C ARG A 189 15.86 -9.65 -10.93
N LYS A 190 15.87 -8.56 -10.16
CA LYS A 190 15.47 -8.60 -8.74
C LYS A 190 14.01 -9.00 -8.52
N TYR A 191 13.16 -8.89 -9.54
CA TYR A 191 11.74 -9.25 -9.46
C TYR A 191 11.42 -10.69 -9.86
N VAL A 192 12.40 -11.48 -10.36
CA VAL A 192 12.16 -12.85 -10.85
C VAL A 192 11.45 -13.72 -9.81
N MET A 193 11.93 -13.72 -8.56
CA MET A 193 11.28 -14.49 -7.49
C MET A 193 9.88 -13.98 -7.15
N ALA A 194 9.68 -12.66 -7.17
CA ALA A 194 8.38 -12.05 -6.90
C ALA A 194 7.35 -12.39 -7.99
N MET A 195 7.80 -12.50 -9.23
CA MET A 195 6.96 -12.81 -10.38
C MET A 195 6.48 -14.26 -10.41
N ASN A 196 7.24 -15.23 -9.89
CA ASN A 196 6.83 -16.63 -9.86
C ASN A 196 5.44 -16.84 -9.22
N GLU A 197 5.15 -16.11 -8.13
CA GLU A 197 3.85 -16.14 -7.46
C GLU A 197 2.95 -14.97 -7.86
N GLY A 198 3.55 -13.87 -8.35
CA GLY A 198 2.85 -12.62 -8.62
C GLY A 198 2.31 -12.46 -10.03
N ILE A 199 2.76 -13.25 -11.01
CA ILE A 199 2.48 -13.00 -12.44
C ILE A 199 0.98 -13.07 -12.77
N VAL A 200 0.28 -14.11 -12.32
CA VAL A 200 -1.17 -14.27 -12.61
C VAL A 200 -1.99 -13.18 -11.93
N PRO A 201 -1.85 -12.93 -10.60
CA PRO A 201 -2.60 -11.85 -9.96
C PRO A 201 -2.25 -10.46 -10.52
N LEU A 202 -0.98 -10.22 -10.88
CA LEU A 202 -0.55 -8.97 -11.48
C LEU A 202 -1.21 -8.75 -12.85
N ALA A 203 -1.17 -9.76 -13.72
CA ALA A 203 -1.77 -9.68 -15.05
C ALA A 203 -3.26 -9.36 -14.94
N ASN A 204 -3.99 -10.03 -14.05
CA ASN A 204 -5.40 -9.76 -13.80
C ASN A 204 -5.63 -8.33 -13.28
N ALA A 205 -4.79 -7.85 -12.36
CA ALA A 205 -4.93 -6.52 -11.79
C ALA A 205 -4.61 -5.40 -12.80
N VAL A 206 -3.60 -5.60 -13.66
CA VAL A 206 -3.27 -4.67 -14.76
C VAL A 206 -4.37 -4.67 -15.83
N GLU A 207 -4.88 -5.84 -16.18
CA GLU A 207 -5.98 -6.00 -17.14
C GLU A 207 -7.24 -5.29 -16.65
N GLU A 208 -7.61 -5.49 -15.38
CA GLU A 208 -8.73 -4.80 -14.73
C GLU A 208 -8.54 -3.27 -14.72
N LEU A 209 -7.34 -2.79 -14.37
CA LEU A 209 -7.01 -1.36 -14.39
C LEU A 209 -7.24 -0.76 -15.78
N LEU A 210 -6.72 -1.39 -16.84
CA LEU A 210 -6.83 -0.88 -18.22
C LEU A 210 -8.25 -1.07 -18.78
N ARG A 211 -8.99 -2.07 -18.31
CA ARG A 211 -10.40 -2.27 -18.64
C ARG A 211 -11.23 -1.11 -18.12
N HIS A 212 -11.06 -0.72 -16.86
CA HIS A 212 -11.87 0.31 -16.22
C HIS A 212 -11.38 1.74 -16.46
N VAL A 213 -10.07 1.95 -16.61
CA VAL A 213 -9.47 3.28 -16.82
C VAL A 213 -9.02 3.42 -18.27
N SER A 214 -9.98 3.70 -19.15
CA SER A 214 -9.78 3.70 -20.61
C SER A 214 -8.71 4.70 -21.09
N SER A 215 -8.53 5.81 -20.39
CA SER A 215 -7.50 6.82 -20.67
C SER A 215 -6.07 6.32 -20.49
N LEU A 216 -5.86 5.25 -19.72
CA LEU A 216 -4.54 4.63 -19.52
C LEU A 216 -4.20 3.56 -20.56
N ARG A 217 -5.16 3.16 -21.41
CA ARG A 217 -4.96 2.07 -22.39
C ARG A 217 -3.82 2.34 -23.37
N GLY A 218 -3.72 3.56 -23.89
CA GLY A 218 -2.63 3.95 -24.79
C GLY A 218 -1.26 3.75 -24.14
N ALA A 219 -1.08 4.32 -22.95
CA ALA A 219 0.15 4.14 -22.17
C ALA A 219 0.42 2.66 -21.82
N GLY A 220 -0.63 1.89 -21.52
CA GLY A 220 -0.50 0.45 -21.27
C GLY A 220 0.05 -0.32 -22.48
N VAL A 221 -0.45 -0.02 -23.69
CA VAL A 221 0.06 -0.62 -24.93
C VAL A 221 1.51 -0.23 -25.19
N ASP A 222 1.87 1.04 -25.00
CA ASP A 222 3.24 1.52 -25.18
C ASP A 222 4.23 0.78 -24.25
N LEU A 223 3.85 0.57 -22.98
CA LEU A 223 4.66 -0.17 -22.00
C LEU A 223 4.84 -1.64 -22.39
N ILE A 224 3.80 -2.29 -22.92
CA ILE A 224 3.88 -3.68 -23.39
C ILE A 224 4.85 -3.78 -24.58
N ILE A 225 4.76 -2.86 -25.55
CA ILE A 225 5.68 -2.79 -26.69
C ILE A 225 7.12 -2.60 -26.18
N GLU A 226 7.33 -1.73 -25.21
CA GLU A 226 8.65 -1.50 -24.59
C GLU A 226 9.21 -2.78 -23.93
N ILE A 227 8.38 -3.52 -23.17
CA ILE A 227 8.78 -4.77 -22.52
C ILE A 227 9.20 -5.82 -23.56
N ILE A 228 8.40 -6.00 -24.62
CA ILE A 228 8.71 -6.96 -25.69
C ILE A 228 10.03 -6.58 -26.36
N ASN A 229 10.23 -5.30 -26.67
CA ASN A 229 11.47 -4.84 -27.26
C ASN A 229 12.64 -5.11 -26.32
N LYS A 230 12.59 -4.70 -25.05
CA LYS A 230 13.72 -4.89 -24.11
C LYS A 230 14.09 -6.36 -23.89
N THR A 231 13.11 -7.25 -23.82
CA THR A 231 13.37 -8.68 -23.58
C THR A 231 13.84 -9.43 -24.83
N ALA A 232 13.51 -8.94 -26.04
CA ALA A 232 13.93 -9.57 -27.29
C ALA A 232 15.44 -9.44 -27.60
N TRP A 233 16.15 -8.47 -27.01
CA TRP A 233 17.58 -8.22 -27.27
C TRP A 233 18.54 -8.82 -26.24
N GLU A 234 18.03 -9.50 -25.19
CA GLU A 234 18.88 -10.20 -24.20
C GLU A 234 19.22 -11.66 -24.59
N HIS A 235 18.90 -12.06 -25.82
CA HIS A 235 19.24 -13.35 -26.44
C HIS A 235 19.97 -13.15 -27.76
#